data_AF-A0A7J3VG48-F1
#
_entry.id   AF-A0A7J3VG48-F1
#
_cell.length_a   1.000
_cell.length_b   1.000
_cell.length_c   1.000
_cell.angle_alpha   90.00
_cell.angle_beta   90.00
_cell.angle_gamma   90.00
#
_symmetry.space_group_name_H-M   'P 1'
#
loop_
_entity.id
_entity.type
_entity.pdbx_description
1 polymer ?
#
loop_
_entity_poly.entity_id
_entity_poly.type
_entity_poly.pdbx_seq_one_letter_code
_entity_poly.pdbx_strand_id
1 'polypeptide(L)'
;MTDDMIKFLENQIKLENKIVESVENAVDKLENEAVVIALKGVSLDSAKHAMMYQSAINLLTETSLALNEEQPDLQKKVVENHIKMEEAVIKELETRVDKVENEKVELLLKAILSDEHRHHKLLKTLYEILVRGEAVTQGDWWDAIWGDAPGLWT
;
A
#
# COMPACT_ATOMS: atom_id res chain seq x y z
N MET A 1 7.92 4.89 22.15
CA MET A 1 7.85 3.44 21.87
C MET A 1 8.86 2.73 22.78
N THR A 2 8.59 1.51 23.25
CA THR A 2 9.61 0.75 24.04
C THR A 2 10.68 0.21 23.10
N ASP A 3 11.93 0.13 23.56
CA ASP A 3 13.05 -0.46 22.79
C ASP A 3 12.73 -1.89 22.32
N ASP A 4 11.92 -2.62 23.08
CA ASP A 4 11.47 -3.97 22.74
C ASP A 4 10.55 -4.00 21.52
N MET A 5 9.70 -2.99 21.36
CA MET A 5 8.80 -2.90 20.21
C MET A 5 9.56 -2.48 18.95
N ILE A 6 10.54 -1.57 19.05
CA ILE A 6 11.38 -1.21 17.91
C ILE A 6 12.14 -2.45 17.42
N LYS A 7 12.76 -3.21 18.33
CA LYS A 7 13.42 -4.48 17.99
C LYS A 7 12.47 -5.50 17.37
N PHE A 8 11.23 -5.57 17.84
CA PHE A 8 10.21 -6.42 17.25
C PHE A 8 9.96 -6.04 15.78
N LEU A 9 9.72 -4.76 15.49
CA LEU A 9 9.49 -4.27 14.13
C LEU A 9 10.69 -4.52 13.21
N GLU A 10 11.91 -4.26 13.68
CA GLU A 10 13.14 -4.56 12.94
C GLU A 10 13.28 -6.05 12.61
N ASN A 11 12.87 -6.93 13.53
CA ASN A 11 12.87 -8.36 13.29
C ASN A 11 11.80 -8.78 12.28
N GLN A 12 10.62 -8.15 12.29
CA GLN A 12 9.60 -8.39 11.27
C GLN A 12 10.12 -7.98 9.88
N ILE A 13 10.76 -6.83 9.74
CA ILE A 13 11.39 -6.40 8.47
C ILE A 13 12.35 -7.47 7.94
N LYS A 14 13.20 -8.04 8.80
CA LYS A 14 14.14 -9.10 8.41
C LYS A 14 13.42 -10.39 7.97
N LEU A 15 12.30 -10.73 8.59
CA LEU A 15 11.52 -11.92 8.23
C LEU A 15 10.80 -11.72 6.90
N GLU A 16 10.15 -10.57 6.70
CA GLU A 16 9.46 -10.24 5.45
C GLU A 16 10.44 -10.21 4.27
N ASN A 17 11.61 -9.59 4.44
CA ASN A 17 12.65 -9.57 3.39
C ASN A 17 13.18 -10.98 3.04
N LYS A 18 13.21 -11.91 4.00
CA LYS A 18 13.57 -13.31 3.71
C LYS A 18 12.51 -14.01 2.86
N ILE A 19 11.23 -13.68 3.05
CA ILE A 19 10.15 -14.20 2.22
C ILE A 19 10.32 -13.70 0.79
N VAL A 20 10.59 -12.40 0.61
CA VAL A 20 10.85 -11.78 -0.70
C VAL A 20 12.01 -12.48 -1.41
N GLU A 21 13.17 -12.58 -0.74
CA GLU A 21 14.37 -13.23 -1.28
C GLU A 21 14.12 -14.71 -1.61
N SER A 22 13.38 -15.43 -0.76
CA SER A 22 13.05 -16.84 -0.99
C SER A 22 12.20 -17.02 -2.25
N VAL A 23 11.26 -16.11 -2.50
CA VAL A 23 10.42 -16.15 -3.71
C VAL A 23 11.26 -15.81 -4.94
N GLU A 24 12.02 -14.71 -4.92
CA GLU A 24 12.87 -14.29 -6.04
C GLU A 24 13.83 -15.41 -6.50
N ASN A 25 14.44 -16.14 -5.56
CA ASN A 25 15.37 -17.23 -5.87
C ASN A 25 14.70 -18.52 -6.41
N ALA A 26 13.39 -18.66 -6.26
CA ALA A 26 12.63 -19.86 -6.57
C ALA A 26 11.79 -19.72 -7.84
N VAL A 27 11.16 -18.57 -8.08
CA VAL A 27 10.10 -18.40 -9.09
C VAL A 27 10.56 -18.69 -10.52
N ASP A 28 11.81 -18.38 -10.88
CA ASP A 28 12.34 -18.61 -12.23
C ASP A 28 12.50 -20.10 -12.58
N LYS A 29 12.42 -20.98 -11.58
CA LYS A 29 12.53 -22.44 -11.74
C LYS A 29 11.17 -23.14 -11.77
N LEU A 30 10.08 -22.40 -11.61
CA LEU A 30 8.72 -22.93 -11.52
C LEU A 30 7.98 -22.74 -12.85
N GLU A 31 7.37 -23.80 -13.36
CA GLU A 31 6.64 -23.76 -14.63
C GLU A 31 5.14 -23.49 -14.46
N ASN A 32 4.57 -23.78 -13.28
CA ASN A 32 3.14 -23.58 -13.05
C ASN A 32 2.83 -22.10 -12.80
N GLU A 33 2.21 -21.45 -13.78
CA GLU A 33 1.87 -20.02 -13.75
C GLU A 33 1.04 -19.62 -12.52
N ALA A 34 0.03 -20.41 -12.14
CA ALA A 34 -0.81 -20.10 -10.98
C ALA A 34 0.01 -20.08 -9.67
N VAL A 35 0.95 -21.02 -9.52
CA VAL A 35 1.87 -21.05 -8.38
C VAL A 35 2.84 -19.87 -8.42
N VAL A 36 3.39 -19.54 -9.59
CA VAL A 36 4.30 -18.40 -9.77
C VAL A 36 3.62 -17.08 -9.40
N ILE A 37 2.41 -16.84 -9.89
CA ILE A 37 1.65 -15.61 -9.61
C ILE A 37 1.28 -15.53 -8.13
N ALA A 38 0.82 -16.62 -7.52
CA ALA A 38 0.52 -16.64 -6.09
C ALA A 38 1.76 -16.29 -5.23
N LEU A 39 2.92 -16.89 -5.52
CA LEU A 39 4.15 -16.61 -4.79
C LEU A 39 4.64 -15.18 -5.00
N LYS A 40 4.55 -14.64 -6.23
CA LYS A 40 4.87 -13.24 -6.51
C LYS A 40 3.94 -12.28 -5.78
N GLY A 41 2.65 -12.57 -5.72
CA GLY A 41 1.69 -11.79 -4.94
C GLY A 41 2.06 -11.73 -3.46
N VAL A 42 2.34 -12.89 -2.86
CA VAL A 42 2.82 -12.98 -1.46
C VAL A 42 4.11 -12.18 -1.25
N SER A 43 5.05 -12.24 -2.20
CA SER A 43 6.30 -11.47 -2.12
C SER A 43 6.05 -9.96 -2.16
N LEU A 44 5.14 -9.48 -3.01
CA LEU A 44 4.75 -8.07 -3.06
C LEU A 44 4.11 -7.60 -1.74
N ASP A 45 3.26 -8.43 -1.14
CA ASP A 45 2.67 -8.15 0.18
C ASP A 45 3.73 -8.11 1.29
N SER A 46 4.66 -9.07 1.31
CA SER A 46 5.79 -9.06 2.26
C SER A 46 6.67 -7.82 2.09
N ALA A 47 6.97 -7.42 0.86
CA ALA A 47 7.72 -6.18 0.60
C ALA A 47 6.97 -4.95 1.13
N LYS A 48 5.65 -4.88 0.89
CA LYS A 48 4.78 -3.84 1.45
C LYS A 48 4.80 -3.84 2.98
N HIS A 49 4.72 -5.00 3.64
CA HIS A 49 4.78 -5.10 5.10
C HIS A 49 6.11 -4.59 5.66
N ALA A 50 7.23 -4.98 5.07
CA ALA A 50 8.55 -4.49 5.46
C ALA A 50 8.63 -2.95 5.38
N MET A 51 8.09 -2.36 4.30
CA MET A 51 8.00 -0.91 4.16
C MET A 51 7.11 -0.26 5.23
N MET A 52 5.98 -0.88 5.57
CA MET A 52 5.08 -0.39 6.61
C MET A 52 5.75 -0.41 8.00
N TYR A 53 6.43 -1.50 8.36
CA TYR A 53 7.17 -1.59 9.62
C TYR A 53 8.29 -0.56 9.68
N GLN A 54 9.03 -0.36 8.59
CA GLN A 54 10.07 0.67 8.54
C GLN A 54 9.49 2.08 8.67
N SER A 55 8.37 2.36 8.00
CA SER A 55 7.67 3.64 8.10
C SER A 55 7.18 3.91 9.53
N ALA A 56 6.65 2.89 10.22
CA ALA A 56 6.24 3.00 11.61
C ALA A 56 7.43 3.32 12.53
N ILE A 57 8.60 2.68 12.34
CA ILE A 57 9.82 3.03 13.07
C ILE A 57 10.15 4.51 12.83
N ASN A 58 10.25 4.93 11.57
CA ASN A 58 10.67 6.29 11.22
C ASN A 58 9.73 7.36 11.79
N LEU A 59 8.41 7.19 11.66
CA LEU A 59 7.44 8.15 12.20
C LEU A 59 7.52 8.27 13.74
N LEU A 60 7.94 7.21 14.42
CA LEU A 60 8.01 7.15 15.88
C LEU A 60 9.37 7.55 16.46
N THR A 61 10.44 7.54 15.65
CA THR A 61 11.81 7.82 16.10
C THR A 61 12.43 9.08 15.50
N GLU A 62 12.01 9.49 14.30
CA GLU A 62 12.55 10.67 13.63
C GLU A 62 11.71 11.92 13.95
N THR A 63 12.37 12.99 14.42
CA THR A 63 11.79 14.34 14.41
C THR A 63 11.67 14.83 12.97
N SER A 64 10.50 15.37 12.61
CA SER A 64 10.10 15.68 11.22
C SER A 64 11.23 16.28 10.38
N LEU A 65 11.40 15.75 9.16
CA LEU A 65 12.29 16.29 8.14
C LEU A 65 12.09 17.82 8.02
N ALA A 66 13.20 18.55 7.92
CA ALA A 66 13.18 19.98 7.67
C ALA A 66 12.35 20.28 6.41
N LEU A 67 11.47 21.28 6.50
CA LEU A 67 10.58 21.69 5.41
C LEU A 67 11.41 22.13 4.20
N ASN A 68 11.43 21.32 3.15
CA ASN A 68 11.83 21.75 1.82
C ASN A 68 10.58 22.29 1.11
N GLU A 69 10.62 23.56 0.70
CA GLU A 69 9.49 24.28 0.10
C GLU A 69 8.97 23.63 -1.21
N GLU A 70 9.78 22.86 -1.93
CA GLU A 70 9.37 22.19 -3.18
C GLU A 70 8.66 20.83 -2.96
N GLN A 71 8.84 20.23 -1.78
CA GLN A 71 8.28 18.89 -1.49
C GLN A 71 6.75 18.86 -1.40
N PRO A 72 6.06 19.83 -0.75
CA PRO A 72 4.60 19.80 -0.63
C PRO A 72 3.87 19.77 -1.98
N ASP A 73 4.30 20.60 -2.93
CA ASP A 73 3.65 20.69 -4.24
C ASP A 73 3.91 19.45 -5.10
N LEU A 74 5.14 18.90 -5.03
CA LEU A 74 5.46 17.65 -5.70
C LEU A 74 4.62 16.49 -5.16
N GLN A 75 4.49 16.36 -3.83
CA GLN A 75 3.68 15.32 -3.19
C GLN A 75 2.22 15.41 -3.61
N LYS A 76 1.62 16.61 -3.55
CA LYS A 76 0.23 16.85 -4.00
C LYS A 76 0.04 16.43 -5.45
N LYS A 77 0.94 16.86 -6.33
CA LYS A 77 0.87 16.55 -7.77
C LYS A 77 0.96 15.05 -8.03
N VAL A 78 1.87 14.34 -7.37
CA VAL A 78 2.04 12.89 -7.52
C VAL A 78 0.79 12.16 -7.07
N VAL A 79 0.26 12.49 -5.89
CA VAL A 79 -0.97 11.87 -5.35
C VAL A 79 -2.17 12.16 -6.23
N GLU A 80 -2.38 13.42 -6.65
CA GLU A 80 -3.48 13.81 -7.53
C GLU A 80 -3.45 13.05 -8.88
N ASN A 81 -2.26 12.87 -9.46
CA ASN A 81 -2.11 12.10 -10.69
C ASN A 81 -2.52 10.64 -10.50
N HIS A 82 -2.14 10.02 -9.38
CA HIS A 82 -2.54 8.63 -9.10
C HIS A 82 -4.04 8.51 -8.85
N ILE A 83 -4.69 9.47 -8.16
CA ILE A 83 -6.16 9.50 -8.02
C ILE A 83 -6.85 9.46 -9.39
N LYS A 84 -6.33 10.20 -10.39
CA LYS A 84 -6.89 10.19 -11.75
C LYS A 84 -6.65 8.87 -12.47
N MET A 85 -5.50 8.22 -12.22
CA MET A 85 -5.20 6.90 -12.78
C MET A 85 -6.13 5.82 -12.19
N GLU A 86 -6.30 5.80 -10.87
CA GLU A 86 -7.23 4.86 -10.21
C GLU A 86 -8.67 5.06 -10.67
N GLU A 87 -9.12 6.31 -10.78
CA GLU A 87 -10.48 6.61 -11.29
C GLU A 87 -10.69 6.11 -12.72
N ALA A 88 -9.66 6.16 -13.57
CA ALA A 88 -9.74 5.63 -14.93
C ALA A 88 -9.85 4.10 -14.93
N VAL A 89 -9.05 3.41 -14.11
CA VAL A 89 -9.09 1.94 -13.99
C VAL A 89 -10.43 1.48 -13.43
N ILE A 90 -10.92 2.11 -12.36
CA ILE A 90 -12.22 1.80 -11.76
C ILE A 90 -13.34 1.89 -12.81
N LYS A 91 -13.41 3.00 -13.55
CA LYS A 91 -14.44 3.19 -14.59
C LYS A 91 -14.36 2.12 -15.67
N GLU A 92 -13.16 1.78 -16.13
CA GLU A 92 -12.97 0.73 -17.14
C GLU A 92 -13.49 -0.62 -16.61
N LEU A 93 -13.11 -1.00 -15.38
CA LEU A 93 -13.52 -2.25 -14.74
C LEU A 93 -15.02 -2.32 -14.48
N GLU A 94 -15.64 -1.26 -13.93
CA GLU A 94 -17.08 -1.16 -13.70
C GLU A 94 -17.89 -1.38 -14.98
N THR A 95 -17.41 -0.90 -16.13
CA THR A 95 -18.12 -1.08 -17.41
C THR A 95 -18.02 -2.50 -17.97
N ARG A 96 -17.08 -3.30 -17.48
CA ARG A 96 -16.72 -4.63 -18.01
C ARG A 96 -17.15 -5.77 -17.12
N VAL A 97 -17.06 -5.62 -15.80
CA VAL A 97 -17.19 -6.71 -14.84
C VAL A 97 -18.51 -7.49 -14.99
N ASP A 98 -19.63 -6.79 -15.15
CA ASP A 98 -20.96 -7.41 -15.30
C ASP A 98 -21.24 -7.99 -16.70
N LYS A 99 -20.30 -7.85 -17.64
CA LYS A 99 -20.42 -8.34 -19.03
C LYS A 99 -19.55 -9.57 -19.29
N VAL A 100 -18.87 -10.08 -18.27
CA VAL A 100 -17.93 -11.20 -18.39
C VAL A 100 -18.71 -12.51 -18.24
N GLU A 101 -18.69 -13.35 -19.26
CA GLU A 101 -19.39 -14.66 -19.23
C GLU A 101 -18.67 -15.68 -18.34
N ASN A 102 -17.36 -15.57 -18.19
CA ASN A 102 -16.57 -16.50 -17.38
C ASN A 102 -16.58 -16.06 -15.91
N GLU A 103 -17.30 -16.80 -15.07
CA GLU A 103 -17.45 -16.54 -13.63
C GLU A 103 -16.11 -16.38 -12.90
N LYS A 104 -15.07 -17.14 -13.24
CA LYS A 104 -13.75 -17.01 -12.60
C LYS A 104 -13.07 -15.69 -12.96
N VAL A 105 -13.19 -15.27 -14.22
CA VAL A 105 -12.67 -13.98 -14.68
C VAL A 105 -13.47 -12.84 -14.05
N GLU A 106 -14.78 -12.98 -13.95
CA GLU A 106 -15.63 -12.01 -13.24
C GLU A 106 -15.20 -11.84 -11.78
N LEU A 107 -15.00 -12.94 -11.05
CA LEU A 107 -14.52 -12.91 -9.66
C LEU A 107 -13.15 -12.24 -9.54
N LEU A 108 -12.23 -12.53 -10.45
CA LEU A 108 -10.91 -11.88 -10.50
C LEU A 108 -11.05 -10.36 -10.70
N LEU A 109 -11.86 -9.93 -11.66
CA LEU A 109 -12.08 -8.51 -11.93
C LEU A 109 -12.77 -7.79 -10.78
N LYS A 110 -13.72 -8.45 -10.08
CA LYS A 110 -14.33 -7.92 -8.86
C LYS A 110 -13.33 -7.74 -7.72
N ALA A 111 -12.40 -8.69 -7.56
CA ALA A 111 -11.33 -8.57 -6.57
C ALA A 111 -10.43 -7.37 -6.87
N ILE A 112 -9.96 -7.23 -8.11
CA ILE A 112 -9.15 -6.09 -8.55
C ILE A 112 -9.91 -4.78 -8.37
N LEU A 113 -11.16 -4.70 -8.82
CA LEU A 113 -12.00 -3.49 -8.66
C LEU A 113 -12.15 -3.10 -7.18
N SER A 114 -12.32 -4.09 -6.29
CA SER A 114 -12.37 -3.82 -4.85
C SER A 114 -11.06 -3.24 -4.32
N ASP A 115 -9.92 -3.67 -4.83
CA ASP A 115 -8.60 -3.17 -4.45
C ASP A 115 -8.42 -1.72 -4.92
N GLU A 116 -8.76 -1.42 -6.18
CA GLU A 116 -8.64 -0.05 -6.71
C GLU A 116 -9.55 0.95 -5.99
N HIS A 117 -10.75 0.54 -5.57
CA HIS A 117 -11.58 1.39 -4.71
C HIS A 117 -10.90 1.71 -3.36
N ARG A 118 -10.19 0.75 -2.76
CA ARG A 118 -9.44 0.98 -1.53
C ARG A 118 -8.22 1.88 -1.78
N HIS A 119 -7.48 1.67 -2.86
CA HIS A 119 -6.37 2.53 -3.26
C HIS A 119 -6.82 3.98 -3.52
N HIS A 120 -7.91 4.15 -4.26
CA HIS A 120 -8.47 5.47 -4.54
C HIS A 120 -8.90 6.21 -3.28
N LYS A 121 -9.54 5.50 -2.35
CA LYS A 121 -9.94 6.07 -1.05
C LYS A 121 -8.71 6.50 -0.24
N LEU A 122 -7.70 5.64 -0.13
CA LEU A 122 -6.43 5.94 0.53
C LEU A 122 -5.77 7.22 -0.05
N LEU A 123 -5.66 7.29 -1.38
CA LEU A 123 -5.04 8.43 -2.06
C LEU A 123 -5.81 9.74 -1.85
N LYS A 124 -7.16 9.69 -1.81
CA LYS A 124 -7.98 10.86 -1.48
C LYS A 124 -7.74 11.35 -0.06
N THR A 125 -7.72 10.44 0.92
CA THR A 125 -7.40 10.77 2.31
C THR A 125 -6.01 11.41 2.42
N LEU A 126 -5.02 10.83 1.73
CA LEU A 126 -3.66 11.35 1.67
C LEU A 126 -3.60 12.77 1.06
N TYR A 127 -4.34 13.01 -0.03
CA TYR A 127 -4.42 14.32 -0.66
C TYR A 127 -5.03 15.38 0.27
N GLU A 128 -6.09 15.03 1.00
CA GLU A 128 -6.71 15.93 1.97
C GLU A 128 -5.73 16.36 3.08
N ILE A 129 -4.92 15.42 3.58
CA ILE A 129 -3.87 15.72 4.55
C ILE A 129 -2.83 16.68 3.95
N LEU A 130 -2.35 16.38 2.74
CA LEU A 130 -1.36 17.24 2.06
C LEU A 130 -1.89 18.66 1.83
N VAL A 131 -3.19 18.82 1.57
CA VAL A 131 -3.84 20.13 1.43
C VAL A 131 -3.93 20.89 2.76
N ARG A 132 -4.15 20.20 3.88
CA ARG A 132 -4.21 20.83 5.22
C ARG A 132 -2.85 21.41 5.67
N GLY A 133 -1.74 20.91 5.13
CA GLY A 133 -0.41 21.50 5.32
C GLY A 133 0.05 21.50 6.79
N GLU A 134 0.42 22.66 7.33
CA GLU A 134 1.04 22.82 8.66
C GLU A 134 0.13 22.41 9.85
N ALA A 135 -1.16 22.18 9.62
CA ALA A 135 -2.10 21.76 10.65
C ALA A 135 -2.16 20.24 10.89
N VAL A 136 -1.27 19.46 10.25
CA VAL A 136 -1.27 18.00 10.27
C VAL A 136 -0.42 17.45 11.42
N THR A 137 -0.99 16.54 12.21
CA THR A 137 -0.33 15.83 13.30
C THR A 137 0.25 14.49 12.86
N GLN A 138 1.12 13.88 13.67
CA GLN A 138 1.55 12.49 13.45
C GLN A 138 0.37 11.49 13.47
N GLY A 139 -0.66 11.75 14.27
CA GLY A 139 -1.88 10.94 14.30
C GLY A 139 -2.64 11.00 12.99
N ASP A 140 -2.74 12.18 12.38
CA ASP A 140 -3.39 12.32 11.07
C ASP A 140 -2.66 11.50 9.98
N TRP A 141 -1.32 11.52 9.98
CA TRP A 141 -0.54 10.66 9.07
C TRP A 141 -0.79 9.18 9.32
N TRP A 142 -0.97 8.80 10.59
CA TRP A 142 -1.26 7.42 10.95
C TRP A 142 -2.64 6.98 10.43
N ASP A 143 -3.64 7.84 10.64
CA ASP A 143 -5.00 7.58 10.20
C ASP A 143 -5.11 7.56 8.67
N ALA A 144 -4.36 8.38 7.95
CA ALA A 144 -4.34 8.29 6.48
C ALA A 144 -3.74 7.00 5.97
N ILE A 145 -2.57 6.60 6.46
CA ILE A 145 -1.83 5.45 5.90
C ILE A 145 -2.47 4.13 6.35
N TRP A 146 -2.97 4.07 7.59
CA TRP A 146 -3.44 2.84 8.22
C TRP A 146 -4.90 2.84 8.66
N GLY A 147 -5.65 3.94 8.50
CA GLY A 147 -7.03 4.08 8.99
C GLY A 147 -8.01 3.02 8.47
N ASP A 148 -7.79 2.53 7.25
CA ASP A 148 -8.62 1.51 6.61
C ASP A 148 -8.04 0.09 6.70
N ALA A 149 -6.93 -0.12 7.43
CA ALA A 149 -6.41 -1.47 7.59
C ALA A 149 -7.38 -2.30 8.46
N PRO A 150 -7.79 -3.50 8.01
CA PRO A 150 -8.72 -4.34 8.76
C PRO A 150 -8.23 -4.59 10.19
N GLY A 151 -9.05 -4.25 11.18
CA GLY A 151 -8.79 -4.55 12.59
C GLY A 151 -7.92 -3.56 13.37
N LEU A 152 -7.50 -2.42 12.81
CA LEU A 152 -6.76 -1.41 13.57
C LEU A 152 -7.64 -0.54 14.50
N TRP A 153 -8.97 -0.55 14.31
CA TRP A 153 -9.91 0.27 15.07
C TRP A 153 -11.14 -0.50 15.60
N THR A 154 -11.07 -1.84 15.64
CA THR A 154 -12.11 -2.72 16.24
C THR A 154 -11.65 -3.31 17.55
#